data_AF-A0A3L9GZC9-F1
#
_entry.id   AF-A0A3L9GZC9-F1
#
_cell.length_a   1.000
_cell.length_b   1.000
_cell.length_c   1.000
_cell.angle_alpha   90.00
_cell.angle_beta   90.00
_cell.angle_gamma   90.00
#
_symmetry.space_group_name_H-M   'P 1'
#
loop_
_entity.id
_entity.type
_entity.pdbx_description
1 polymer ?
#
loop_
_entity_poly.entity_id
_entity_poly.type
_entity_poly.pdbx_seq_one_letter_code
_entity_poly.pdbx_strand_id
1 'polypeptide(L)' 'MTGDNTLIHSHGINRRDFMKLCAALAATMGLSSKAAAEMAESVTNPQRPPVIWIGAQECTGCTESLLRATHPTVENLV' A
#
# COMPACT_ATOMS: atom_id res chain seq x y z
N MET A 1 7.39 7.29 16.77
CA MET A 1 6.29 6.35 17.11
C MET A 1 4.96 7.02 17.49
N THR A 2 4.89 8.34 17.75
CA THR A 2 3.65 8.98 18.26
C THR A 2 2.88 9.86 17.23
N GLY A 3 3.35 9.98 15.99
CA GLY A 3 2.75 10.85 14.96
C GLY A 3 1.74 10.16 14.02
N ASP A 4 1.92 8.88 13.72
CA ASP A 4 1.28 8.20 12.57
C ASP A 4 -0.20 7.82 12.77
N ASN A 5 -0.67 7.76 14.02
CA ASN A 5 -2.06 7.36 14.31
C ASN A 5 -3.10 8.40 13.85
N THR A 6 -2.68 9.64 13.56
CA THR A 6 -3.59 10.72 13.16
C THR A 6 -4.23 10.46 11.79
N LEU A 7 -3.48 9.88 10.85
CA LEU A 7 -3.96 9.56 9.50
C LEU A 7 -5.09 8.53 9.53
N ILE A 8 -4.87 7.36 10.14
CA ILE A 8 -5.90 6.31 10.24
C ILE A 8 -7.10 6.75 11.08
N HIS A 9 -6.88 7.55 12.13
CA HIS A 9 -7.97 8.04 12.97
C HIS A 9 -8.86 9.07 12.25
N SER A 10 -8.28 9.89 11.35
CA SER A 10 -9.05 10.81 10.50
C SER A 10 -9.98 10.08 9.51
N HIS A 11 -9.66 8.83 9.18
CA HIS A 11 -10.49 7.95 8.36
C HIS A 11 -11.45 7.07 9.19
N GLY A 12 -11.57 7.32 10.50
CA GLY A 12 -12.45 6.56 11.40
C GLY A 12 -11.98 5.13 11.70
N ILE A 13 -10.72 4.80 11.41
CA ILE A 13 -10.18 3.45 11.57
C ILE A 13 -9.64 3.26 13.00
N ASN A 14 -10.10 2.22 13.68
CA ASN A 14 -9.56 1.84 14.99
C ASN A 14 -8.14 1.27 14.85
N ARG A 15 -7.18 1.82 15.62
CA ARG A 15 -5.79 1.38 15.63
C ARG A 15 -5.63 -0.14 15.81
N ARG A 16 -6.41 -0.76 16.70
CA ARG A 16 -6.31 -2.19 16.99
C ARG A 16 -6.72 -3.04 15.80
N ASP A 17 -7.80 -2.64 15.11
CA ASP A 17 -8.30 -3.39 13.96
C ASP A 17 -7.38 -3.22 12.75
N PHE A 18 -6.79 -2.03 12.58
CA PHE A 18 -5.70 -1.82 11.63
C PHE A 18 -4.50 -2.75 11.88
N MET A 19 -4.04 -2.87 13.13
CA MET A 19 -2.94 -3.77 13.46
C MET A 19 -3.29 -5.26 13.24
N LYS A 20 -4.55 -5.66 13.51
CA LYS A 20 -5.03 -7.02 13.20
C LYS A 20 -4.99 -7.28 11.70
N LEU A 21 -5.39 -6.30 10.88
CA LEU A 21 -5.33 -6.40 9.41
C LEU A 21 -3.89 -6.62 8.94
N CYS A 22 -2.94 -5.79 9.38
CA CYS A 22 -1.54 -5.95 9.00
C CYS A 22 -0.97 -7.30 9.44
N ALA A 23 -1.31 -7.77 10.65
CA ALA A 23 -0.89 -9.08 11.13
C ALA A 23 -1.49 -10.24 10.32
N ALA A 24 -2.78 -10.15 9.99
CA ALA A 24 -3.47 -11.13 9.17
C ALA A 24 -2.85 -11.18 7.76
N LEU A 25 -2.61 -10.03 7.14
CA LEU A 25 -1.99 -9.94 5.81
C LEU A 25 -0.60 -10.56 5.81
N ALA A 26 0.26 -10.17 6.76
CA ALA A 26 1.59 -10.74 6.91
C ALA A 26 1.54 -12.27 7.06
N ALA A 27 0.61 -12.79 7.87
CA ALA A 27 0.42 -14.22 8.04
C ALA A 27 -0.06 -14.93 6.75
N THR A 28 -1.01 -14.35 6.02
CA THR A 28 -1.51 -14.92 4.75
C THR A 28 -0.42 -15.01 3.68
N MET A 29 0.53 -14.08 3.70
CA MET A 29 1.68 -14.06 2.81
C MET A 29 2.86 -14.91 3.30
N GLY A 30 2.73 -15.57 4.47
CA GLY A 30 3.81 -16.37 5.06
C GLY A 30 5.02 -15.56 5.53
N LEU A 31 4.82 -14.27 5.85
CA LEU A 31 5.88 -13.37 6.27
C LEU A 31 6.19 -13.46 7.77
N SER A 32 7.37 -12.96 8.16
CA SER A 32 7.79 -12.94 9.56
C SER A 32 6.89 -12.07 10.43
N SER A 33 6.91 -12.30 11.75
CA SER A 33 6.17 -11.49 12.72
C SER A 33 6.53 -10.01 12.71
N LYS A 34 7.73 -9.66 12.22
CA LYS A 34 8.19 -8.27 12.06
C LYS A 34 7.47 -7.55 10.91
N ALA A 35 7.05 -8.28 9.87
CA ALA A 35 6.44 -7.70 8.67
C ALA A 35 5.14 -6.95 8.97
N ALA A 36 4.37 -7.37 9.99
CA ALA A 36 3.16 -6.67 10.39
C ALA A 36 3.43 -5.24 10.87
N ALA A 37 4.54 -5.02 11.58
CA ALA A 37 4.94 -3.68 12.04
C ALA A 37 5.44 -2.81 10.87
N GLU A 38 6.24 -3.39 9.96
CA GLU A 38 6.74 -2.71 8.76
C GLU A 38 5.59 -2.34 7.79
N MET A 39 4.57 -3.20 7.66
CA MET A 39 3.35 -2.91 6.93
C MET A 39 2.57 -1.75 7.55
N ALA A 40 2.39 -1.76 8.87
CA ALA A 40 1.69 -0.68 9.56
C ALA A 40 2.41 0.66 9.35
N GLU A 41 3.73 0.69 9.50
CA GLU A 41 4.55 1.88 9.29
C GLU A 41 4.47 2.38 7.84
N SER A 42 4.68 1.51 6.86
CA SER A 42 4.66 1.86 5.43
C SER A 42 3.29 2.36 4.96
N VAL A 43 2.18 1.74 5.39
CA VAL A 43 0.82 2.14 5.01
C VAL A 43 0.45 3.51 5.60
N THR A 44 0.96 3.83 6.79
CA THR A 44 0.73 5.15 7.40
C THR A 44 1.71 6.22 6.96
N ASN A 45 2.76 5.86 6.20
CA ASN A 45 3.76 6.82 5.78
C ASN A 45 3.18 7.73 4.68
N PRO A 46 3.16 9.07 4.86
CA PRO A 46 2.69 9.99 3.82
C PRO A 46 3.61 9.99 2.59
N GLN A 47 4.85 9.51 2.73
CA GLN A 47 5.78 9.44 1.62
C GLN A 47 5.40 8.31 0.67
N ARG A 48 5.05 8.68 -0.57
CA ARG A 48 4.67 7.70 -1.60
C ARG A 48 5.87 6.83 -2.00
N PRO A 49 5.69 5.51 -2.14
CA PRO A 49 6.75 4.63 -2.62
C PRO A 49 7.22 5.06 -4.02
N PRO A 50 8.55 5.13 -4.28
CA PRO A 50 9.05 5.42 -5.60
C PRO A 50 8.73 4.26 -6.56
N VAL A 51 8.24 4.59 -7.75
CA VAL A 51 7.94 3.61 -8.81
C VAL A 51 8.83 3.88 -10.01
N ILE A 52 9.55 2.85 -10.47
CA ILE A 52 10.35 2.90 -11.69
C ILE A 52 9.65 2.02 -12.73
N TRP A 53 9.17 2.65 -13.82
CA TRP A 53 8.54 1.95 -14.93
C TRP A 53 9.55 1.80 -16.09
N ILE A 54 9.90 0.55 -16.44
CA ILE A 54 10.90 0.26 -17.48
C ILE A 54 10.25 -0.55 -18.59
N GLY A 55 10.15 0.05 -19.78
CA GLY A 55 9.77 -0.65 -21.00
C GLY A 55 10.99 -1.28 -21.65
N ALA A 56 10.97 -2.60 -21.86
CA ALA A 56 11.96 -3.33 -22.66
C ALA A 56 11.37 -3.62 -24.06
N GLN A 57 11.54 -4.84 -24.58
CA GLN A 57 10.82 -5.27 -25.77
C GLN A 57 9.37 -5.63 -25.41
N GLU A 58 8.50 -4.62 -25.34
CA GLU A 58 7.07 -4.78 -25.07
C GLU A 58 6.20 -4.36 -26.26
N CYS A 59 4.96 -4.83 -26.27
CA CYS A 59 3.90 -4.45 -27.23
C CYS A 59 2.97 -3.35 -26.69
N THR A 60 3.41 -2.64 -25.64
CA THR A 60 2.68 -1.59 -24.88
C THR A 60 1.35 -2.00 -24.23
N GLY A 61 0.88 -3.24 -24.40
CA GLY A 61 -0.37 -3.72 -23.82
C GLY A 61 -0.44 -3.65 -22.30
N CYS A 62 0.69 -3.83 -21.59
CA CYS A 62 0.78 -3.69 -20.14
C CYS A 62 0.55 -2.24 -19.69
N THR A 63 1.13 -1.28 -20.41
CA THR A 63 0.94 0.16 -20.17
C THR A 63 -0.50 0.59 -20.43
N GLU A 64 -1.09 0.15 -21.55
CA GLU A 64 -2.52 0.40 -21.85
C GLU A 64 -3.45 -0.19 -20.79
N SER A 65 -3.14 -1.40 -20.31
CA SER A 65 -3.90 -2.05 -19.25
C SER A 65 -3.87 -1.23 -17.94
N LEU A 66 -2.71 -0.66 -17.59
CA LEU A 66 -2.57 0.24 -16.44
C LEU A 66 -3.40 1.52 -16.63
N LEU A 67 -3.33 2.14 -17.81
CA LEU A 67 -4.08 3.37 -18.13
C LEU A 67 -5.60 3.17 -18.09
N ARG A 68 -6.08 1.94 -18.25
CA ARG A 68 -7.50 1.58 -18.22
C ARG A 68 -7.99 1.06 -16.86
N ALA A 69 -7.13 1.06 -15.84
CA ALA A 69 -7.53 0.73 -14.47
C ALA A 69 -8.56 1.73 -13.93
N THR A 70 -9.59 1.24 -13.24
CA THR A 70 -10.68 2.08 -12.71
C THR A 70 -10.73 2.12 -11.19
N HIS A 71 -10.10 1.17 -10.49
CA HIS A 71 -10.18 1.03 -9.03
C HIS A 71 -8.83 0.53 -8.46
N PRO A 72 -7.85 1.43 -8.21
CA PRO A 72 -7.86 2.87 -8.47
C PRO A 72 -7.60 3.25 -9.94
N THR A 73 -7.92 4.48 -10.32
CA THR A 73 -7.45 5.10 -11.58
C THR A 73 -5.98 5.50 -11.45
N VAL A 74 -5.30 5.71 -12.58
CA VAL A 74 -3.90 6.19 -12.58
C VAL A 74 -3.77 7.58 -11.94
N GLU A 75 -4.77 8.45 -12.13
CA GLU A 75 -4.91 9.73 -11.44
C GLU A 75 -4.79 9.60 -9.91
N ASN A 76 -5.46 8.59 -9.32
CA ASN A 76 -5.45 8.39 -7.87
C ASN A 76 -4.09 7.87 -7.35
N LEU A 77 -3.23 7.34 -8.24
CA LEU A 77 -1.91 6.83 -7.89
C LEU A 77 -0.83 7.93 -7.87
N VAL A 78 -1.07 9.05 -8.56
CA VAL A 78 -0.10 10.16 -8.74
C VAL A 78 -0.45 11.43 -7.99
#